data_AF-A0A329D836-F1
#
_entry.id   AF-A0A329D836-F1
#
_cell.length_a   1.000
_cell.length_b   1.000
_cell.length_c   1.000
_cell.angle_alpha   90.00
_cell.angle_beta   90.00
_cell.angle_gamma   90.00
#
_symmetry.space_group_name_H-M   'P 1'
#
loop_
_entity.id
_entity.type
_entity.pdbx_description
1 polymer ?
#
loop_
_entity_poly.entity_id
_entity_poly.type
_entity_poly.pdbx_seq_one_letter_code
_entity_poly.pdbx_strand_id
1 'polypeptide(L)'
;MDFSEGGHWHYAMVEPNGQEYWGRMDYQTIRPIDNYTSLDGFCDDTGKLNPDLPRSKWNVTFSDLAAHTLVETVVSYTSSEAIQQVINMGLKEGLTSTLERLDELLLVLDQE
;
A
#
# COMPACT_ATOMS: atom_id res chain seq x y z
N MET A 1 -3.88 12.82 0.50
CA MET A 1 -4.38 11.63 1.24
C MET A 1 -5.46 12.09 2.18
N ASP A 2 -6.60 11.41 2.18
CA ASP A 2 -7.66 11.54 3.18
C ASP A 2 -7.73 10.22 3.98
N PHE A 3 -7.06 10.19 5.14
CA PHE A 3 -6.97 9.01 6.01
C PHE A 3 -8.14 8.98 6.99
N SER A 4 -9.31 8.61 6.47
CA SER A 4 -10.56 8.49 7.22
C SER A 4 -11.37 7.30 6.68
N GLU A 5 -12.33 6.77 7.45
CA GLU A 5 -13.20 5.71 6.93
C GLU A 5 -14.04 6.23 5.75
N GLY A 6 -13.94 5.57 4.59
CA GLY A 6 -14.51 6.04 3.33
C GLY A 6 -13.65 7.08 2.59
N GLY A 7 -12.57 7.56 3.21
CA GLY A 7 -11.55 8.38 2.58
C GLY A 7 -10.67 7.59 1.62
N HIS A 8 -9.81 8.28 0.88
CA HIS A 8 -8.89 7.63 -0.06
C HIS A 8 -7.55 8.35 -0.19
N TRP A 9 -6.58 7.60 -0.69
CA TRP A 9 -5.29 8.11 -1.11
C TRP A 9 -5.09 7.81 -2.59
N HIS A 10 -4.94 8.87 -3.37
CA HIS A 10 -4.56 8.82 -4.79
C HIS A 10 -3.12 9.31 -4.93
N TYR A 11 -2.30 8.53 -5.63
CA TYR A 11 -0.86 8.76 -5.76
C TYR A 11 -0.33 8.27 -7.11
N ALA A 12 0.85 8.78 -7.48
CA ALA A 12 1.61 8.31 -8.63
C ALA A 12 3.02 7.87 -8.19
N MET A 13 3.47 6.72 -8.67
CA MET A 13 4.87 6.35 -8.67
C MET A 13 5.49 6.83 -9.98
N VAL A 14 6.51 7.68 -9.89
CA VAL A 14 7.13 8.31 -11.07
C VAL A 14 8.55 7.77 -11.24
N GLU A 15 8.81 7.17 -12.40
CA GLU A 15 10.14 6.70 -12.77
C GLU A 15 11.06 7.86 -13.17
N PRO A 16 12.40 7.67 -13.16
CA PRO A 16 13.34 8.70 -13.59
C PRO A 16 13.17 9.19 -15.04
N ASN A 17 12.55 8.38 -15.90
CA ASN A 17 12.21 8.73 -17.29
C ASN A 17 10.93 9.58 -17.41
N GLY A 18 10.22 9.84 -16.30
CA GLY A 18 8.94 10.56 -16.25
C GLY A 18 7.70 9.69 -16.45
N GLN A 19 7.84 8.36 -16.59
CA GLN A 19 6.71 7.45 -16.66
C GLN A 19 6.01 7.40 -15.30
N GLU A 20 4.70 7.58 -15.32
CA GLU A 20 3.86 7.56 -14.12
C GLU A 20 3.05 6.26 -14.05
N TYR A 21 2.94 5.73 -12.83
CA TYR A 21 2.09 4.60 -12.47
C TYR A 21 1.16 5.05 -11.36
N TRP A 22 -0.13 5.14 -11.68
CA TRP A 22 -1.15 5.69 -10.79
C TRP A 22 -1.82 4.61 -9.93
N GLY A 23 -1.91 4.88 -8.64
CA GLY A 23 -2.49 4.00 -7.63
C GLY A 23 -3.53 4.71 -6.77
N ARG A 24 -4.52 3.95 -6.30
CA ARG A 24 -5.57 4.44 -5.41
C ARG A 24 -5.86 3.43 -4.31
N MET A 25 -5.74 3.89 -3.07
CA MET A 25 -6.11 3.15 -1.86
C MET A 25 -7.37 3.77 -1.24
N ASP A 26 -8.47 3.01 -1.18
CA ASP A 26 -9.71 3.42 -0.52
C ASP A 26 -9.73 2.82 0.90
N TYR A 27 -9.78 3.65 1.94
CA TYR A 27 -9.79 3.21 3.33
C TYR A 27 -11.18 2.72 3.73
N GLN A 28 -11.26 1.49 4.23
CA GLN A 28 -12.52 0.85 4.62
C GLN A 28 -12.80 1.01 6.11
N THR A 29 -11.85 0.65 6.96
CA THR A 29 -11.97 0.76 8.43
C THR A 29 -10.69 1.29 9.01
N ILE A 30 -10.79 2.12 10.04
CA ILE A 30 -9.63 2.65 10.76
C ILE A 30 -9.87 2.51 12.26
N ARG A 31 -9.04 1.70 12.90
CA ARG A 31 -8.95 1.63 14.36
C ARG A 31 -7.65 2.32 14.75
N PRO A 32 -7.72 3.53 15.35
CA PRO A 32 -6.53 4.27 15.71
C PRO A 32 -5.55 3.39 16.49
N ILE A 33 -4.26 3.49 16.14
CA ILE A 33 -3.15 2.72 16.73
C ILE A 33 -3.14 1.24 16.33
N ASP A 34 -4.29 0.56 16.31
CA ASP A 34 -4.34 -0.90 16.18
C ASP A 34 -4.25 -1.41 14.74
N ASN A 35 -5.09 -0.92 13.83
CA ASN A 35 -5.16 -1.41 12.45
C ASN A 35 -5.98 -0.53 11.51
N TYR A 36 -5.77 -0.72 10.22
CA TYR A 36 -6.69 -0.26 9.19
C TYR A 36 -6.87 -1.32 8.11
N THR A 37 -8.00 -1.24 7.41
CA THR A 37 -8.24 -2.02 6.19
C THR A 37 -8.51 -1.10 5.02
N SER A 38 -8.08 -1.51 3.83
CA SER A 38 -8.26 -0.73 2.61
C SER A 38 -8.41 -1.62 1.38
N LEU A 39 -8.89 -1.01 0.31
CA LEU A 39 -8.86 -1.58 -1.04
C LEU A 39 -7.86 -0.81 -1.88
N ASP A 40 -6.85 -1.49 -2.37
CA ASP A 40 -5.86 -0.95 -3.29
C ASP A 40 -6.20 -1.33 -4.74
N GLY A 41 -5.78 -0.50 -5.68
CA GLY A 41 -6.02 -0.72 -7.10
C GLY A 41 -5.30 0.27 -8.00
N PHE A 42 -5.01 -0.19 -9.21
CA PHE A 42 -4.46 0.63 -10.28
C PHE A 42 -5.53 1.58 -10.82
N CYS A 43 -5.14 2.81 -11.10
CA CYS A 43 -6.04 3.85 -11.62
C CYS A 43 -5.33 4.68 -12.70
N ASP A 44 -6.03 5.68 -13.23
CA ASP A 44 -5.44 6.74 -14.04
C ASP A 44 -5.13 8.01 -13.21
N ASP A 45 -4.66 9.05 -13.90
CA ASP A 45 -4.34 10.37 -13.35
C ASP A 45 -5.55 11.10 -12.77
N THR A 46 -6.78 10.66 -13.08
CA THR A 46 -8.01 11.19 -12.49
C THR A 46 -8.46 10.41 -11.24
N GLY A 47 -7.76 9.32 -10.92
CA GLY A 47 -8.12 8.41 -9.83
C GLY A 47 -9.26 7.46 -10.18
N LYS A 48 -9.59 7.30 -11.47
CA LYS A 48 -10.55 6.31 -11.96
C LYS A 48 -9.88 4.95 -12.01
N LEU A 49 -10.44 4.00 -11.27
CA LEU A 49 -9.92 2.63 -11.19
C LEU A 49 -9.98 1.93 -12.55
N ASN A 50 -8.94 1.16 -12.85
CA ASN A 50 -8.91 0.30 -14.02
C ASN A 50 -9.68 -1.00 -13.73
N PRO A 51 -10.83 -1.25 -14.39
CA PRO A 51 -11.65 -2.44 -14.14
C PRO A 51 -11.01 -3.74 -14.65
N ASP A 52 -10.00 -3.65 -15.51
CA ASP A 52 -9.31 -4.80 -16.10
C ASP A 52 -8.17 -5.33 -15.21
N LEU A 53 -7.81 -4.58 -14.15
CA LEU A 53 -6.79 -4.95 -13.20
C LEU A 53 -7.40 -5.34 -11.85
N PRO A 54 -6.84 -6.35 -11.17
CA PRO A 54 -7.39 -6.78 -9.89
C PRO A 54 -7.17 -5.72 -8.82
N ARG A 55 -8.16 -5.62 -7.92
CA ARG A 55 -7.99 -4.90 -6.66
C ARG A 55 -7.52 -5.86 -5.57
N SER A 56 -6.81 -5.31 -4.59
CA SER A 56 -6.33 -6.07 -3.45
C SER A 56 -6.93 -5.52 -2.16
N LYS A 57 -7.28 -6.42 -1.24
CA LYS A 57 -7.70 -6.05 0.11
C LYS A 57 -6.48 -6.06 1.02
N TRP A 58 -6.20 -4.93 1.65
CA TRP A 58 -5.13 -4.78 2.60
C TRP A 58 -5.70 -4.79 4.01
N ASN A 59 -5.06 -5.55 4.89
CA ASN A 59 -5.24 -5.47 6.32
C ASN A 59 -3.88 -5.21 6.95
N VAL A 60 -3.73 -4.03 7.56
CA VAL A 60 -2.48 -3.60 8.18
C VAL A 60 -2.71 -3.49 9.67
N THR A 61 -1.97 -4.29 10.44
CA THR A 61 -2.07 -4.36 11.89
C THR A 61 -0.75 -3.96 12.52
N PHE A 62 -0.83 -3.15 13.57
CA PHE A 62 0.30 -2.74 14.38
C PHE A 62 0.19 -3.43 15.73
N SER A 63 1.25 -4.10 16.15
CA SER A 63 1.32 -4.78 17.44
C SER A 63 2.51 -4.26 18.24
N ASP A 64 2.26 -3.93 19.50
CA ASP A 64 3.31 -3.53 20.42
C ASP A 64 4.28 -4.69 20.69
N LEU A 65 5.57 -4.41 20.52
CA LEU A 65 6.68 -5.30 20.84
C LEU A 65 7.70 -4.57 21.72
N ALA A 66 7.19 -3.85 22.72
CA ALA A 66 7.93 -3.07 23.72
C ALA A 66 8.80 -1.97 23.11
N ALA A 67 10.08 -2.24 22.86
CA ALA A 67 10.98 -1.28 22.21
C ALA A 67 10.74 -1.18 20.69
N HIS A 68 9.93 -2.07 20.14
CA HIS A 68 9.65 -2.16 18.71
C HIS A 68 8.15 -2.25 18.44
N THR A 69 7.77 -2.05 17.19
CA THR A 69 6.41 -2.31 16.70
C THR A 69 6.48 -3.37 15.61
N LEU A 70 5.67 -4.41 15.71
CA LEU A 70 5.44 -5.36 14.63
C LEU A 70 4.33 -4.81 13.72
N VAL A 71 4.66 -4.58 12.45
CA VAL A 71 3.68 -4.21 11.42
C VAL A 71 3.44 -5.43 10.54
N GLU A 72 2.21 -5.96 10.56
CA GLU A 72 1.78 -7.06 9.68
C GLU A 72 0.86 -6.51 8.59
N THR A 73 1.23 -6.75 7.34
CA THR A 73 0.43 -6.37 6.16
C THR A 73 -0.01 -7.61 5.42
N VAL A 74 -1.30 -7.94 5.52
CA VAL A 74 -1.91 -9.07 4.79
C VAL A 74 -2.63 -8.53 3.56
N VAL A 75 -2.11 -8.87 2.38
CA VAL A 75 -2.68 -8.48 1.08
C VAL A 75 -3.40 -9.67 0.45
N SER A 76 -4.70 -9.54 0.24
CA SER A 76 -5.56 -10.61 -0.31
C SER A 76 -6.10 -10.24 -1.69
N TYR A 77 -6.08 -11.21 -2.60
CA TYR A 77 -6.65 -11.10 -3.95
C TYR A 77 -7.83 -12.06 -4.12
N THR A 78 -8.68 -11.79 -5.12
CA THR A 78 -9.88 -12.59 -5.39
C THR A 78 -9.58 -13.96 -5.99
N SER A 79 -8.40 -14.16 -6.61
CA SER A 79 -7.99 -15.44 -7.17
C SER A 79 -6.46 -15.60 -7.25
N SER A 80 -6.00 -16.83 -7.51
CA SER A 80 -4.60 -17.17 -7.77
C SER A 80 -4.06 -16.48 -9.02
N GLU A 81 -4.89 -16.30 -10.04
CA GLU A 81 -4.51 -15.66 -11.29
C GLU A 81 -4.29 -14.16 -11.07
N ALA A 82 -5.15 -13.52 -10.26
CA ALA A 82 -5.02 -12.13 -9.90
C ALA A 82 -3.72 -11.84 -9.14
N ILE A 83 -3.37 -12.66 -8.14
CA ILE A 83 -2.11 -12.49 -7.42
C ILE A 83 -0.90 -12.78 -8.33
N GLN A 84 -0.98 -13.78 -9.22
CA GLN A 84 0.12 -14.08 -10.13
C GLN A 84 0.34 -12.94 -11.13
N GLN A 85 -0.73 -12.31 -11.62
CA GLN A 85 -0.66 -11.18 -12.53
C GLN A 85 0.11 -10.01 -11.89
N VAL A 86 -0.23 -9.62 -10.67
CA VAL A 86 0.46 -8.50 -9.99
C VAL A 86 1.89 -8.85 -9.55
N ILE A 87 2.17 -10.13 -9.23
CA ILE A 87 3.55 -10.59 -9.00
C ILE A 87 4.37 -10.39 -10.28
N ASN A 88 3.84 -10.77 -11.44
CA ASN A 88 4.51 -10.57 -12.72
C ASN A 88 4.70 -9.08 -13.07
N MET A 89 3.86 -8.20 -12.51
CA MET A 89 3.98 -6.74 -12.64
C MET A 89 5.00 -6.12 -11.66
N GLY A 90 5.64 -6.91 -10.79
CA GLY A 90 6.70 -6.44 -9.89
C GLY A 90 6.23 -6.08 -8.48
N LEU A 91 5.08 -6.59 -8.01
CA LEU A 91 4.57 -6.35 -6.66
C LEU A 91 5.61 -6.66 -5.58
N LYS A 92 6.34 -7.77 -5.72
CA LYS A 92 7.28 -8.25 -4.70
C LYS A 92 8.45 -7.28 -4.55
N GLU A 93 9.03 -6.86 -5.67
CA GLU A 93 10.14 -5.93 -5.74
C GLU A 93 9.71 -4.54 -5.21
N GLY A 94 8.52 -4.07 -5.60
CA GLY A 94 7.97 -2.80 -5.12
C GLY A 94 7.74 -2.76 -3.61
N LEU A 95 7.13 -3.81 -3.05
CA LEU A 95 6.92 -3.91 -1.59
C LEU A 95 8.24 -4.01 -0.83
N THR A 96 9.20 -4.79 -1.34
CA THR A 96 10.52 -4.92 -0.73
C THR A 96 11.23 -3.56 -0.68
N SER A 97 11.27 -2.83 -1.80
CA SER A 97 11.91 -1.51 -1.86
C SER A 97 11.23 -0.49 -0.94
N THR A 98 9.90 -0.59 -0.78
CA THR A 98 9.15 0.28 0.13
C THR A 98 9.56 0.05 1.59
N LEU A 99 9.70 -1.21 2.00
CA LEU A 99 10.12 -1.57 3.36
C LEU A 99 11.58 -1.22 3.63
N GLU A 100 12.47 -1.38 2.66
CA GLU A 100 13.87 -0.93 2.75
C GLU A 100 13.96 0.59 2.96
N ARG A 101 13.18 1.37 2.20
CA ARG A 101 13.10 2.82 2.39
C ARG A 101 12.52 3.22 3.74
N LEU A 102 11.58 2.44 4.28
CA LEU A 102 11.03 2.67 5.61
C LEU A 102 12.11 2.46 6.68
N ASP A 103 12.93 1.42 6.54
CA ASP A 103 14.07 1.16 7.44
C ASP A 103 15.06 2.34 7.43
N GLU A 104 15.45 2.81 6.25
CA GLU A 104 16.31 4.00 6.09
C GLU A 104 15.70 5.24 6.73
N LEU A 105 14.39 5.48 6.53
CA LEU A 105 13.69 6.64 7.08
C LEU A 105 13.67 6.62 8.61
N LEU A 106 13.40 5.46 9.22
CA LEU A 106 13.32 5.34 10.67
C LEU A 106 14.67 5.62 11.36
N LEU A 107 15.79 5.24 10.72
CA LEU A 107 17.15 5.57 11.22
C LEU A 107 17.44 7.08 11.24
N VAL A 108 16.79 7.85 10.36
CA VAL A 108 16.92 9.32 10.32
C VAL A 108 16.02 9.96 11.38
N LEU A 109 14.79 9.46 11.56
CA LEU A 109 13.82 10.01 12.51
C LEU A 109 14.19 9.75 13.98
N ASP A 110 14.89 8.66 14.29
CA ASP A 110 15.33 8.33 15.67
C ASP A 110 16.44 9.29 16.19
N GLN A 111 16.97 10.17 15.32
CA GLN A 111 18.02 11.13 15.67
C GLN A 111 17.50 12.53 16.02
N GLU A 112 16.19 12.77 15.93
CA GLU A 112 15.51 14.02 16.35
C GLU A 112 14.88 13.90 17.75
#